data_AF-A0A5D4H9S8-F1
#
_entry.id   AF-A0A5D4H9S8-F1
#
_cell.length_a   1.000
_cell.length_b   1.000
_cell.length_c   1.000
_cell.angle_alpha   90.00
_cell.angle_beta   90.00
_cell.angle_gamma   90.00
#
_symmetry.space_group_name_H-M   'P 1'
#
loop_
_entity.id
_entity.type
_entity.pdbx_description
1 polymer ?
#
loop_
_entity_poly.entity_id
_entity_poly.type
_entity_poly.pdbx_seq_one_letter_code
_entity_poly.pdbx_strand_id
1 'polypeptide(L)'
;MMKNTQKKLKAKHFRYLSKRYIKNPDLFLEEVLHQSGLNWSSNFNYMINSCFYPPMRTSTTFEFGYIYIHLAQMIEIGVVFLEQYNLEPMDKDDVFQYQCLEIFNAEVEDARIFPTKSLRAFYGFKSLKEWYNVLDNLLLYKDYGKDNMEQIQLYLEYIPIREFLVKLPLVLSEIYKRGGL
;
A
#
# COMPACT_ATOMS: atom_id res chain seq x y z
N MET A 1 -20.77 24.21 21.33
CA MET A 1 -20.42 23.54 20.05
C MET A 1 -18.93 23.69 19.81
N MET A 2 -18.13 22.69 20.13
CA MET A 2 -16.74 22.65 19.65
C MET A 2 -16.77 22.39 18.15
N LYS A 3 -16.31 23.36 17.35
CA LYS A 3 -16.04 23.13 15.92
C LYS A 3 -14.94 22.08 15.86
N ASN A 4 -15.28 20.85 15.46
CA ASN A 4 -14.28 19.89 15.01
C ASN A 4 -13.63 20.46 13.76
N THR A 5 -12.59 21.27 13.92
CA THR A 5 -11.67 21.63 12.84
C THR A 5 -10.87 20.38 12.51
N GLN A 6 -11.46 19.48 11.72
CA GLN A 6 -10.71 18.41 11.05
C GLN A 6 -9.51 19.07 10.36
N LYS A 7 -8.32 18.60 10.70
CA LYS A 7 -7.06 19.23 10.31
C LYS A 7 -6.88 18.98 8.82
N LYS A 8 -7.30 19.94 7.99
CA LYS A 8 -7.31 19.80 6.53
C LYS A 8 -5.95 19.31 6.02
N LEU A 9 -5.92 18.11 5.44
CA LEU A 9 -4.75 17.55 4.80
C LEU A 9 -4.21 18.52 3.72
N LYS A 10 -2.88 18.63 3.65
CA LYS A 10 -2.17 19.50 2.69
C LYS A 10 -1.13 18.67 1.97
N ALA A 11 -0.81 19.05 0.73
CA ALA A 11 0.21 18.37 -0.08
C ALA A 11 1.55 18.21 0.64
N LYS A 12 1.95 19.18 1.48
CA LYS A 12 3.17 19.10 2.30
C LYS A 12 3.22 17.95 3.32
N HIS A 13 2.11 17.24 3.56
CA HIS A 13 2.08 16.07 4.43
C HIS A 13 2.41 14.78 3.68
N PHE A 14 2.50 14.83 2.35
CA PHE A 14 2.75 13.69 1.47
C PHE A 14 4.02 13.92 0.66
N ARG A 15 4.72 12.84 0.30
CA ARG A 15 5.93 12.90 -0.53
C ARG A 15 5.59 12.95 -2.02
N TYR A 16 4.56 12.22 -2.47
CA TYR A 16 4.27 12.03 -3.90
C TYR A 16 2.85 12.42 -4.34
N LEU A 17 1.93 12.61 -3.38
CA LEU A 17 0.53 12.87 -3.68
C LEU A 17 0.29 14.34 -4.01
N SER A 18 -0.22 14.56 -5.21
CA SER A 18 -0.55 15.91 -5.67
C SER A 18 -1.76 16.49 -4.94
N LYS A 19 -1.80 17.83 -4.86
CA LYS A 19 -2.93 18.57 -4.25
C LYS A 19 -4.28 18.25 -4.89
N ARG A 20 -4.33 17.88 -6.19
CA ARG A 20 -5.58 17.53 -6.87
C ARG A 20 -6.21 16.27 -6.28
N TYR A 21 -5.40 15.25 -6.03
CA TYR A 21 -5.86 13.96 -5.49
C TYR A 21 -6.20 14.02 -4.01
N ILE A 22 -5.56 14.92 -3.24
CA ILE A 22 -5.97 15.18 -1.85
C ILE A 22 -7.35 15.84 -1.79
N LYS A 23 -7.68 16.68 -2.77
CA LYS A 23 -8.99 17.36 -2.82
C LYS A 23 -10.10 16.48 -3.36
N ASN A 24 -9.77 15.60 -4.30
CA ASN A 24 -10.69 14.67 -4.93
C ASN A 24 -9.98 13.31 -5.09
N PRO A 25 -10.03 12.45 -4.07
CA PRO A 25 -9.33 11.17 -4.10
C PRO A 25 -9.96 10.17 -5.07
N ASP A 26 -11.25 10.31 -5.39
CA ASP A 26 -11.91 9.44 -6.39
C ASP A 26 -11.31 9.64 -7.79
N LEU A 27 -10.85 10.85 -8.10
CA LEU A 27 -10.12 11.13 -9.35
C LEU A 27 -8.82 10.33 -9.46
N PHE A 28 -8.13 10.09 -8.33
CA PHE A 28 -6.95 9.23 -8.34
C PHE A 28 -7.33 7.78 -8.66
N LEU A 29 -8.41 7.27 -8.05
CA LEU A 29 -8.90 5.93 -8.32
C LEU A 29 -9.28 5.77 -9.81
N GLU A 30 -9.96 6.75 -10.38
CA GLU A 30 -10.32 6.74 -11.79
C GLU A 30 -9.08 6.80 -12.72
N GLU A 31 -8.29 7.87 -12.64
CA GLU A 31 -7.20 8.15 -13.60
C GLU A 31 -6.02 7.17 -13.45
N VAL A 32 -5.67 6.81 -12.21
CA VAL A 32 -4.42 6.11 -11.91
C VAL A 32 -4.64 4.63 -11.70
N LEU A 33 -5.69 4.26 -10.96
CA LEU A 33 -5.93 2.86 -10.62
C LEU A 33 -6.65 2.12 -11.74
N HIS A 34 -7.70 2.73 -12.33
CA HIS A 34 -8.55 2.06 -13.32
C HIS A 34 -8.15 2.32 -14.77
N GLN A 35 -7.81 3.55 -15.13
CA GLN A 35 -7.52 3.90 -16.53
C GLN A 35 -6.09 3.56 -16.98
N SER A 36 -5.18 3.18 -16.08
CA SER A 36 -3.80 2.87 -16.44
C SER A 36 -3.64 1.58 -17.25
N GLY A 37 -4.62 0.66 -17.18
CA GLY A 37 -4.55 -0.67 -17.79
C GLY A 37 -3.52 -1.61 -17.15
N LEU A 38 -2.89 -1.21 -16.04
CA LEU A 38 -1.86 -1.99 -15.36
C LEU A 38 -2.44 -2.89 -14.27
N ASN A 39 -1.93 -4.12 -14.19
CA ASN A 39 -2.15 -4.96 -13.01
C ASN A 39 -1.22 -4.52 -11.88
N TRP A 40 -1.66 -3.54 -11.09
CA TRP A 40 -0.85 -2.92 -10.04
C TRP A 40 -0.35 -3.92 -9.00
N SER A 41 -1.20 -4.84 -8.54
CA SER A 41 -0.82 -5.87 -7.57
C SER A 41 0.32 -6.76 -8.09
N SER A 42 0.28 -7.16 -9.36
CA SER A 42 1.35 -7.95 -9.97
C SER A 42 2.64 -7.15 -10.15
N ASN A 43 2.52 -5.88 -10.56
CA ASN A 43 3.67 -4.98 -10.70
C ASN A 43 4.35 -4.70 -9.34
N PHE A 44 3.57 -4.46 -8.28
CA PHE A 44 4.09 -4.28 -6.93
C PHE A 44 4.72 -5.56 -6.40
N ASN A 45 4.09 -6.72 -6.62
CA ASN A 45 4.67 -8.00 -6.25
C ASN A 45 6.03 -8.21 -6.92
N TYR A 46 6.14 -7.99 -8.24
CA TYR A 46 7.41 -8.09 -8.95
C TYR A 46 8.44 -7.09 -8.39
N MET A 47 8.07 -5.82 -8.24
CA MET A 47 8.94 -4.78 -7.71
C MET A 47 9.53 -5.18 -6.35
N ILE A 48 8.67 -5.56 -5.40
CA ILE A 48 9.04 -5.93 -4.03
C ILE A 48 9.98 -7.15 -4.05
N ASN A 49 9.59 -8.23 -4.73
CA ASN A 49 10.43 -9.43 -4.79
C ASN A 49 11.78 -9.14 -5.45
N SER A 50 11.82 -8.28 -6.47
CA SER A 50 13.06 -7.90 -7.15
C SER A 50 14.00 -7.07 -6.28
N CYS A 51 13.50 -6.33 -5.30
CA CYS A 51 14.31 -5.63 -4.30
C CYS A 51 15.02 -6.65 -3.40
N PHE A 52 14.29 -7.64 -2.90
CA PHE A 52 14.80 -8.61 -1.93
C PHE A 52 15.54 -9.79 -2.56
N TYR A 53 15.37 -10.03 -3.86
CA TYR A 53 16.02 -11.09 -4.60
C TYR A 53 16.50 -10.60 -5.97
N PRO A 54 17.70 -9.98 -6.04
CA PRO A 54 18.27 -9.44 -7.28
C PRO A 54 18.21 -10.37 -8.52
N PRO A 55 18.38 -11.70 -8.43
CA PRO A 55 18.26 -12.59 -9.58
C PRO A 55 16.89 -12.61 -10.25
N MET A 56 15.82 -12.17 -9.57
CA MET A 56 14.49 -12.01 -10.18
C MET A 56 14.36 -10.79 -11.09
N ARG A 57 15.38 -9.92 -11.16
CA ARG A 57 15.40 -8.75 -12.06
C ARG A 57 15.68 -9.18 -13.50
N THR A 58 14.78 -9.97 -14.06
CA THR A 58 14.90 -10.53 -15.42
C THR A 58 14.25 -9.64 -16.47
N SER A 59 13.32 -8.77 -16.07
CA SER A 59 12.67 -7.83 -16.99
C SER A 59 13.57 -6.66 -17.33
N THR A 60 13.78 -6.43 -18.62
CA THR A 60 14.51 -5.29 -19.18
C THR A 60 13.63 -4.08 -19.45
N THR A 61 12.31 -4.24 -19.37
CA THR A 61 11.30 -3.21 -19.68
C THR A 61 10.52 -2.75 -18.45
N PHE A 62 10.87 -3.25 -17.26
CA PHE A 62 10.18 -2.88 -16.02
C PHE A 62 10.58 -1.48 -15.54
N GLU A 63 9.64 -0.55 -15.60
CA GLU A 63 9.81 0.85 -15.18
C GLU A 63 9.74 0.99 -13.65
N PHE A 64 10.80 0.59 -12.95
CA PHE A 64 10.84 0.56 -11.48
C PHE A 64 10.45 1.89 -10.83
N GLY A 65 11.02 3.01 -11.30
CA GLY A 65 10.75 4.33 -10.74
C GLY A 65 9.27 4.73 -10.87
N TYR A 66 8.66 4.42 -12.03
CA TYR A 66 7.25 4.67 -12.26
C TYR A 66 6.38 3.83 -11.29
N ILE A 67 6.64 2.53 -11.19
CA ILE A 67 5.88 1.63 -10.30
C ILE A 67 6.06 2.00 -8.83
N TYR A 68 7.27 2.37 -8.42
CA TYR A 68 7.58 2.82 -7.06
C TYR A 68 6.77 4.07 -6.66
N ILE A 69 6.76 5.09 -7.52
CA ILE A 69 6.02 6.34 -7.27
C ILE A 69 4.53 6.04 -7.13
N HIS A 70 3.98 5.16 -7.97
CA HIS A 70 2.57 4.79 -7.91
C HIS A 70 2.20 4.01 -6.65
N LEU A 71 3.08 3.11 -6.19
CA LEU A 71 2.90 2.46 -4.88
C LEU A 71 2.86 3.51 -3.76
N ALA A 72 3.80 4.44 -3.76
CA ALA A 72 3.83 5.50 -2.75
C ALA A 72 2.56 6.37 -2.78
N GLN A 73 2.09 6.74 -3.96
CA GLN A 73 0.84 7.50 -4.11
C GLN A 73 -0.39 6.70 -3.64
N MET A 74 -0.43 5.39 -3.88
CA MET A 74 -1.50 4.52 -3.35
C MET A 74 -1.46 4.40 -1.82
N ILE A 75 -0.26 4.38 -1.22
CA ILE A 75 -0.11 4.45 0.24
C ILE A 75 -0.55 5.82 0.77
N GLU A 76 -0.34 6.90 0.03
CA GLU A 76 -0.73 8.23 0.48
C GLU A 76 -2.25 8.48 0.31
N ILE A 77 -2.85 7.99 -0.78
CA ILE A 77 -4.29 8.16 -1.02
C ILE A 77 -5.13 7.42 0.01
N GLY A 78 -4.68 6.27 0.52
CA GLY A 78 -5.38 5.56 1.60
C GLY A 78 -5.47 6.38 2.90
N VAL A 79 -4.49 7.24 3.19
CA VAL A 79 -4.56 8.18 4.33
C VAL A 79 -5.61 9.25 4.08
N VAL A 80 -5.73 9.74 2.84
CA VAL A 80 -6.80 10.68 2.47
C VAL A 80 -8.17 10.05 2.70
N PHE A 81 -8.34 8.77 2.33
CA PHE A 81 -9.58 8.04 2.59
C PHE A 81 -9.85 7.82 4.08
N LEU A 82 -8.86 7.47 4.91
CA LEU A 82 -9.04 7.37 6.36
C LEU A 82 -9.55 8.70 6.94
N GLU A 83 -8.92 9.81 6.59
CA GLU A 83 -9.25 11.14 7.12
C GLU A 83 -10.61 11.63 6.61
N GLN A 84 -10.92 11.42 5.32
CA GLN A 84 -12.21 11.80 4.73
C GLN A 84 -13.39 11.10 5.40
N TYR A 85 -13.23 9.83 5.77
CA TYR A 85 -14.27 9.02 6.40
C TYR A 85 -14.15 8.95 7.94
N ASN A 86 -13.22 9.73 8.53
CA ASN A 86 -12.98 9.79 9.97
C ASN A 86 -12.74 8.39 10.59
N LEU A 87 -11.90 7.60 9.92
CA LEU A 87 -11.54 6.25 10.32
C LEU A 87 -10.17 6.25 11.00
N GLU A 88 -10.12 5.68 12.20
CA GLU A 88 -8.88 5.49 12.92
C GLU A 88 -8.18 4.19 12.49
N PRO A 89 -6.84 4.16 12.39
CA PRO A 89 -6.08 2.92 12.25
C PRO A 89 -6.49 1.87 13.30
N MET A 90 -6.32 0.60 12.95
CA MET A 90 -6.52 -0.51 13.88
C MET A 90 -5.38 -0.54 14.91
N ASP A 91 -5.64 -0.93 16.15
CA ASP A 91 -4.56 -1.18 17.11
C ASP A 91 -3.66 -2.31 16.61
N LYS A 92 -2.35 -2.16 16.81
CA LYS A 92 -1.35 -3.07 16.23
C LYS A 92 -1.55 -4.53 16.67
N ASP A 93 -2.01 -4.73 17.90
CA ASP A 93 -2.30 -6.05 18.47
C ASP A 93 -3.54 -6.71 17.83
N ASP A 94 -4.46 -5.91 17.27
CA ASP A 94 -5.67 -6.38 16.59
C ASP A 94 -5.46 -6.64 15.09
N VAL A 95 -4.39 -6.09 14.50
CA VAL A 95 -4.05 -6.30 13.07
C VAL A 95 -3.83 -7.78 12.78
N PHE A 96 -3.13 -8.48 13.69
CA PHE A 96 -2.90 -9.91 13.62
C PHE A 96 -3.58 -10.54 14.82
N GLN A 97 -4.85 -10.91 14.68
CA GLN A 97 -5.53 -11.66 15.73
C GLN A 97 -4.84 -13.03 15.86
N TYR A 98 -3.96 -13.15 16.86
CA TYR A 98 -3.19 -14.35 17.23
C TYR A 98 -4.07 -15.50 17.76
N GLN A 99 -5.39 -15.41 17.60
CA GLN A 99 -6.26 -16.54 17.85
C GLN A 99 -6.27 -17.35 16.57
N CYS A 100 -5.49 -18.45 16.53
CA CYS A 100 -5.43 -19.47 15.48
C CYS A 100 -6.78 -20.17 15.22
N LEU A 101 -7.87 -19.41 15.15
CA LEU A 101 -9.21 -19.80 14.74
C LEU A 101 -9.49 -19.37 13.29
N GLU A 102 -8.50 -18.83 12.59
CA GLU A 102 -8.49 -18.85 11.13
C GLU A 102 -8.31 -20.32 10.70
N ILE A 103 -9.42 -21.06 10.73
CA ILE A 103 -9.63 -22.18 9.82
C ILE A 103 -9.19 -21.63 8.47
N PHE A 104 -8.19 -22.29 7.89
CA PHE A 104 -7.65 -22.06 6.55
C PHE A 104 -8.77 -22.26 5.52
N ASN A 105 -9.78 -21.39 5.53
CA ASN A 105 -10.51 -21.05 4.33
C ASN A 105 -9.48 -20.25 3.54
N ALA A 106 -8.62 -20.97 2.80
CA ALA A 106 -7.99 -20.42 1.63
C ALA A 106 -9.16 -19.93 0.77
N GLU A 107 -9.55 -18.68 0.97
CA GLU A 107 -10.73 -18.09 0.35
C GLU A 107 -10.50 -18.12 -1.15
N VAL A 108 -11.21 -19.06 -1.79
CA VAL A 108 -11.32 -19.22 -3.22
C VAL A 108 -11.80 -17.89 -3.80
N GLU A 109 -10.90 -17.14 -4.44
CA GLU A 109 -11.02 -16.10 -5.50
C GLU A 109 -12.20 -15.11 -5.55
N ASP A 110 -13.15 -15.17 -4.62
CA ASP A 110 -14.36 -14.35 -4.50
C ASP A 110 -14.44 -13.68 -3.11
N ALA A 111 -13.29 -13.61 -2.43
CA ALA A 111 -13.13 -13.02 -1.11
C ALA A 111 -13.60 -11.55 -1.15
N ARG A 112 -14.71 -11.28 -0.45
CA ARG A 112 -15.21 -9.92 -0.26
C ARG A 112 -14.10 -9.09 0.37
N ILE A 113 -13.52 -8.18 -0.41
CA ILE A 113 -12.61 -7.17 0.12
C ILE A 113 -13.46 -6.26 1.01
N PHE A 114 -12.97 -5.96 2.22
CA PHE A 114 -13.61 -5.06 3.16
C PHE A 114 -12.77 -3.78 3.28
N PRO A 115 -12.98 -2.76 2.42
CA PRO A 115 -12.01 -1.69 2.27
C PRO A 115 -11.71 -0.94 3.57
N THR A 116 -12.74 -0.65 4.36
CA THR A 116 -12.61 -0.03 5.68
C THR A 116 -11.74 -0.87 6.62
N LYS A 117 -12.00 -2.17 6.75
CA LYS A 117 -11.19 -3.06 7.61
C LYS A 117 -9.76 -3.15 7.10
N SER A 118 -9.58 -3.30 5.79
CA SER A 118 -8.26 -3.43 5.16
C SER A 118 -7.41 -2.16 5.28
N LEU A 119 -7.96 -0.97 5.05
CA LEU A 119 -7.22 0.29 5.24
C LEU A 119 -6.87 0.51 6.71
N ARG A 120 -7.81 0.29 7.64
CA ARG A 120 -7.53 0.40 9.07
C ARG A 120 -6.42 -0.55 9.51
N ALA A 121 -6.43 -1.80 9.02
CA ALA A 121 -5.36 -2.77 9.29
C ALA A 121 -4.02 -2.36 8.65
N PHE A 122 -4.04 -1.85 7.41
CA PHE A 122 -2.84 -1.38 6.70
C PHE A 122 -2.11 -0.28 7.48
N TYR A 123 -2.84 0.73 7.97
CA TYR A 123 -2.25 1.82 8.77
C TYR A 123 -2.10 1.50 10.25
N GLY A 124 -2.77 0.45 10.75
CA GLY A 124 -2.55 -0.11 12.08
C GLY A 124 -1.27 -0.92 12.17
N PHE A 125 -0.90 -1.60 11.07
CA PHE A 125 0.35 -2.35 10.98
C PHE A 125 1.57 -1.42 11.00
N LYS A 126 1.52 -0.37 10.17
CA LYS A 126 2.56 0.65 10.05
C LYS A 126 1.91 2.02 9.79
N SER A 127 2.36 3.04 10.49
CA SER A 127 2.01 4.43 10.20
C SER A 127 2.53 4.86 8.82
N LEU A 128 2.01 5.97 8.27
CA LEU A 128 2.49 6.52 7.00
C LEU A 128 4.02 6.75 6.99
N LYS A 129 4.58 7.21 8.12
CA LYS A 129 6.03 7.42 8.25
C LYS A 129 6.81 6.11 8.19
N GLU A 130 6.29 5.04 8.80
CA GLU A 130 6.92 3.72 8.74
C GLU A 130 6.79 3.09 7.36
N TRP A 131 5.68 3.30 6.65
CA TRP A 131 5.54 2.91 5.25
C TRP A 131 6.54 3.63 4.34
N TYR A 132 6.83 4.91 4.59
CA TYR A 132 7.91 5.59 3.88
C TYR A 132 9.27 4.94 4.13
N ASN A 133 9.57 4.52 5.37
CA ASN A 133 10.81 3.79 5.64
C ASN A 133 10.86 2.44 4.90
N VAL A 134 9.72 1.74 4.79
CA VAL A 134 9.64 0.51 3.96
C VAL A 134 9.96 0.82 2.51
N LEU A 135 9.38 1.87 1.94
CA LEU A 135 9.65 2.30 0.57
C LEU A 135 11.11 2.71 0.37
N ASP A 136 11.67 3.51 1.27
CA ASP A 136 13.07 3.95 1.23
C ASP A 136 14.02 2.73 1.27
N ASN A 137 13.72 1.72 2.08
CA ASN A 137 14.47 0.46 2.12
C ASN A 137 14.33 -0.36 0.83
N LEU A 138 13.14 -0.43 0.23
CA LEU A 138 12.95 -1.11 -1.07
C LEU A 138 13.81 -0.45 -2.15
N LEU A 139 13.85 0.88 -2.19
CA LEU A 139 14.68 1.63 -3.13
C LEU A 139 16.16 1.34 -2.90
N LEU A 140 16.60 1.30 -1.64
CA LEU A 140 17.97 0.97 -1.27
C LEU A 140 18.36 -0.46 -1.71
N TYR A 141 17.52 -1.46 -1.41
CA TYR A 141 17.77 -2.85 -1.81
C TYR A 141 17.69 -3.07 -3.32
N LYS A 142 16.97 -2.22 -4.06
CA LYS A 142 16.96 -2.25 -5.53
C LYS A 142 18.34 -2.00 -6.13
N ASP A 143 19.24 -1.34 -5.43
CA ASP A 143 20.62 -1.11 -5.89
C ASP A 143 21.56 -2.27 -5.57
N TYR A 144 21.11 -3.26 -4.79
CA TYR A 144 21.93 -4.41 -4.42
C TYR A 144 22.00 -5.38 -5.60
N GLY A 145 23.21 -5.76 -6.01
CA GLY A 145 23.47 -6.78 -7.02
C GLY A 145 23.51 -8.20 -6.42
N LYS A 146 24.03 -9.15 -7.20
CA LYS A 146 24.25 -10.52 -6.72
C LYS A 146 25.33 -10.58 -5.64
N ASP A 147 26.34 -9.72 -5.75
CA ASP A 147 27.55 -9.76 -4.91
C ASP A 147 27.35 -9.20 -3.49
N ASN A 148 26.22 -8.53 -3.24
CA ASN A 148 25.87 -7.97 -1.93
C ASN A 148 24.49 -8.42 -1.44
N MET A 149 23.93 -9.49 -2.02
CA MET A 149 22.64 -10.04 -1.59
C MET A 149 22.64 -10.46 -0.11
N GLU A 150 23.77 -10.95 0.41
CA GLU A 150 23.91 -11.34 1.81
C GLU A 150 23.69 -10.17 2.80
N GLN A 151 23.78 -8.92 2.31
CA GLN A 151 23.53 -7.71 3.10
C GLN A 151 22.03 -7.37 3.17
N ILE A 152 21.18 -8.03 2.38
CA ILE A 152 19.73 -7.88 2.44
C ILE A 152 19.20 -8.61 3.67
N GLN A 153 18.72 -7.85 4.66
CA GLN A 153 18.10 -8.43 5.86
C GLN A 153 16.64 -8.78 5.56
N LEU A 154 16.37 -10.08 5.38
CA LEU A 154 15.02 -10.62 5.25
C LEU A 154 14.39 -10.82 6.63
N TYR A 155 13.69 -9.80 7.11
CA TYR A 155 12.92 -9.93 8.35
C TYR A 155 11.64 -10.73 8.12
N LEU A 156 11.15 -11.44 9.14
CA LEU A 156 9.84 -12.11 9.12
C LEU A 156 8.70 -11.13 8.78
N GLU A 157 8.85 -9.85 9.12
CA GLU A 157 7.92 -8.77 8.75
C GLU A 157 7.80 -8.56 7.23
N TYR A 158 8.71 -9.09 6.41
CA TYR A 158 8.64 -9.01 4.96
C TYR A 158 7.33 -9.60 4.41
N ILE A 159 6.90 -10.76 4.95
CA ILE A 159 5.69 -11.45 4.50
C ILE A 159 4.45 -10.55 4.64
N PRO A 160 4.14 -10.01 5.83
CA PRO A 160 3.00 -9.11 5.96
C PRO A 160 3.18 -7.78 5.21
N ILE A 161 4.40 -7.22 5.14
CA ILE A 161 4.68 -6.02 4.32
C ILE A 161 4.25 -6.25 2.87
N ARG A 162 4.76 -7.33 2.26
CA ARG A 162 4.44 -7.68 0.88
C ARG A 162 2.94 -7.88 0.70
N GLU A 163 2.30 -8.59 1.62
CA GLU A 163 0.88 -8.88 1.56
C GLU A 163 0.02 -7.61 1.54
N PHE A 164 0.29 -6.68 2.46
CA PHE A 164 -0.40 -5.39 2.52
C PHE A 164 -0.19 -4.56 1.25
N LEU A 165 1.05 -4.46 0.77
CA LEU A 165 1.37 -3.65 -0.42
C LEU A 165 0.76 -4.24 -1.71
N VAL A 166 0.73 -5.56 -1.85
CA VAL A 166 0.14 -6.24 -3.01
C VAL A 166 -1.40 -6.16 -2.99
N LYS A 167 -2.02 -6.20 -1.81
CA LYS A 167 -3.48 -6.08 -1.67
C LYS A 167 -4.02 -4.65 -1.77
N LEU A 168 -3.19 -3.64 -1.50
CA LEU A 168 -3.64 -2.24 -1.47
C LEU A 168 -4.34 -1.79 -2.78
N PRO A 169 -3.85 -2.09 -4.00
CA PRO A 169 -4.58 -1.75 -5.23
C PRO A 169 -5.97 -2.37 -5.31
N LEU A 170 -6.13 -3.60 -4.83
CA LEU A 170 -7.42 -4.30 -4.83
C LEU A 170 -8.40 -3.63 -3.86
N VAL A 171 -7.89 -3.23 -2.68
CA VAL A 171 -8.65 -2.46 -1.68
C VAL A 171 -9.13 -1.14 -2.28
N LEU A 172 -8.23 -0.37 -2.90
CA LEU A 172 -8.57 0.91 -3.52
C LEU A 172 -9.53 0.73 -4.70
N SER A 173 -9.42 -0.36 -5.46
CA SER A 173 -10.32 -0.64 -6.58
C SER A 173 -11.72 -0.97 -6.08
N GLU A 174 -11.82 -1.65 -4.95
CA GLU A 174 -13.11 -1.92 -4.32
C GLU A 174 -13.79 -0.64 -3.81
N ILE A 175 -13.02 0.32 -3.28
CA ILE A 175 -13.54 1.66 -2.92
C ILE A 175 -14.16 2.33 -4.15
N TYR A 176 -13.44 2.32 -5.27
CA TYR A 176 -13.93 2.90 -6.53
C TYR A 176 -15.22 2.23 -7.00
N LYS A 177 -15.25 0.89 -7.04
CA LYS A 177 -16.43 0.13 -7.46
C LYS A 177 -17.66 0.41 -6.60
N ARG A 178 -17.48 0.65 -5.31
CA ARG A 178 -18.56 0.99 -4.36
C ARG A 178 -18.96 2.47 -4.40
N GLY A 179 -18.16 3.33 -5.03
CA GLY A 179 -18.33 4.78 -4.99
C GLY A 179 -17.97 5.41 -3.64
N GLY A 180 -17.16 4.73 -2.83
CA GLY A 180 -16.79 5.17 -1.48
C GLY A 180 -16.47 4.04 -0.50
N LEU A 181 -16.20 4.42 0.75
CA LEU A 181 -15.99 3.51 1.89
C LEU A 181 -17.29 3.20 2.63
#